data_AF-A0A922YSL3-F1
#
_entry.id   AF-A0A922YSL3-F1
#
_cell.length_a   1.000
_cell.length_b   1.000
_cell.length_c   1.000
_cell.angle_alpha   90.00
_cell.angle_beta   90.00
_cell.angle_gamma   90.00
#
_symmetry.space_group_name_H-M   'P 1'
#
loop_
_entity.id
_entity.type
_entity.pdbx_description
1 polymer ?
#
loop_
_entity_poly.entity_id
_entity_poly.type
_entity_poly.pdbx_seq_one_letter_code
_entity_poly.pdbx_strand_id
1 'polypeptide(L)'
;SGTGALADLLCEEIKNKLGIKRVRGDTFGYLQRSFIGCVSDVDQREAREVGEKAVQFSMWGGVDGSVAIKRTGFYSADYELLPLEAVAGKTRVMEDEFITASGTDVTDAFRLYLRPLLGSGMPDAFRLRPNGVAKVLNTG
;
A
#
# COMPACT_ATOMS: atom_id res chain seq x y z
N SER A 1 2.73 15.07 -4.02
CA SER A 1 3.89 15.03 -3.10
C SER A 1 3.54 15.94 -1.96
N GLY A 2 3.62 15.47 -0.70
CA GLY A 2 3.27 16.29 0.46
C GLY A 2 4.19 17.51 0.56
N THR A 3 3.64 18.67 0.89
CA THR A 3 4.42 19.85 1.25
C THR A 3 5.17 19.56 2.54
N GLY A 4 6.46 19.91 2.65
CA GLY A 4 7.25 19.75 3.88
C GLY A 4 6.72 20.53 5.10
N ALA A 5 5.68 21.34 4.90
CA ALA A 5 5.05 22.20 5.89
C ALA A 5 4.73 21.52 7.23
N LEU A 6 4.25 20.27 7.24
CA LEU A 6 3.99 19.57 8.50
C LEU A 6 5.28 19.25 9.27
N ALA A 7 6.31 18.78 8.56
CA ALA A 7 7.60 18.47 9.17
C ALA A 7 8.28 19.73 9.72
N ASP A 8 8.21 20.83 8.96
CA ASP A 8 8.75 22.13 9.37
C ASP A 8 8.03 22.65 10.62
N LEU A 9 6.70 22.61 10.63
CA LEU A 9 5.87 23.01 11.79
C LEU A 9 6.27 22.23 13.06
N LEU A 10 6.38 20.90 12.95
CA LEU A 10 6.76 20.05 14.08
C LEU A 10 8.21 20.31 14.54
N CYS A 11 9.13 20.55 13.61
CA CYS A 11 10.51 20.89 13.97
C CYS A 11 10.59 22.19 14.78
N GLU A 12 9.84 23.21 14.41
CA GLU A 12 9.80 24.48 15.14
C GLU A 12 9.16 24.32 16.53
N GLU A 13 8.06 23.58 16.64
CA GLU A 13 7.44 23.28 17.94
C GLU A 13 8.41 22.59 18.90
N ILE A 14 9.18 21.62 18.42
CA ILE A 14 10.19 20.90 19.22
C ILE A 14 11.31 21.84 19.66
N LYS A 15 11.85 22.66 18.75
CA LYS A 15 12.91 23.64 19.07
C LYS A 15 12.45 24.60 20.17
N ASN A 16 11.25 25.16 20.00
CA ASN A 16 10.71 26.18 20.90
C ASN A 16 10.39 25.63 22.29
N LYS A 17 9.82 24.42 22.37
CA LYS A 17 9.38 23.85 23.66
C LYS A 17 10.48 23.13 24.42
N LEU A 18 11.44 22.52 23.74
CA LEU A 18 12.45 21.66 24.37
C LEU A 18 13.87 22.27 24.36
N GLY A 19 14.08 23.44 23.75
CA GLY A 19 15.39 24.11 23.72
C GLY A 19 16.45 23.37 22.88
N ILE A 20 16.03 22.42 22.04
CA ILE A 20 16.92 21.64 21.18
C ILE A 20 17.32 22.51 19.98
N LYS A 21 18.64 22.73 19.80
CA LYS A 21 19.15 23.66 18.78
C LYS A 21 19.02 23.15 17.34
N ARG A 22 19.10 21.83 17.12
CA ARG A 22 19.10 21.22 15.78
C ARG A 22 18.05 20.11 15.73
N VAL A 23 16.97 20.37 15.01
CA VAL A 23 15.90 19.40 14.70
C VAL A 23 15.79 19.33 13.18
N ARG A 24 15.70 18.12 12.65
CA ARG A 24 15.57 17.84 11.22
C ARG A 24 14.28 17.05 10.98
N GLY A 25 13.48 17.50 10.04
CA GLY A 25 12.32 16.78 9.52
C GLY A 25 12.55 16.47 8.05
N ASP A 26 12.41 15.20 7.67
CA ASP A 26 12.44 14.78 6.28
C ASP A 26 11.04 14.34 5.87
N THR A 27 10.55 14.83 4.73
CA THR A 27 9.25 14.43 4.18
C THR A 27 9.49 13.57 2.94
N PHE A 28 9.16 12.28 3.01
CA PHE A 28 9.32 11.38 1.88
C PHE A 28 8.17 11.56 0.88
N GLY A 29 8.52 11.83 -0.38
CA GLY A 29 7.57 12.02 -1.47
C GLY A 29 7.47 10.79 -2.36
N TYR A 30 8.21 10.76 -3.47
CA TYR A 30 8.29 9.58 -4.33
C TYR A 30 9.02 8.42 -3.67
N LEU A 31 9.98 8.72 -2.78
CA LEU A 31 10.80 7.72 -2.13
C LEU A 31 9.94 6.66 -1.44
N GLN A 32 8.96 7.05 -0.63
CA GLN A 32 8.10 6.11 0.12
C GLN A 32 7.17 5.23 -0.74
N ARG A 33 7.03 5.50 -2.05
CA ARG A 33 6.09 4.77 -2.94
C ARG A 33 6.74 4.23 -4.21
N SER A 34 8.02 4.50 -4.41
CA SER A 34 8.75 4.15 -5.63
C SER A 34 10.21 3.83 -5.31
N PHE A 35 10.48 3.30 -4.12
CA PHE A 35 11.83 2.88 -3.74
C PHE A 35 12.14 1.50 -4.34
N ILE A 36 12.77 1.52 -5.51
CA ILE A 36 13.29 0.32 -6.17
C ILE A 36 14.40 -0.24 -5.27
N GLY A 37 14.06 -1.27 -4.49
CA GLY A 37 14.98 -1.91 -3.51
C GLY A 37 14.37 -2.16 -2.14
N CYS A 38 13.24 -1.51 -1.80
CA CYS A 38 12.48 -1.81 -0.57
C CYS A 38 11.07 -2.21 -0.94
N VAL A 39 10.95 -3.40 -1.54
CA VAL A 39 9.64 -3.95 -1.94
C VAL A 39 9.41 -5.24 -1.18
N SER A 40 8.23 -5.36 -0.55
CA SER A 40 7.78 -6.58 0.08
C SER A 40 7.60 -7.68 -0.97
N ASP A 41 8.19 -8.86 -0.75
CA ASP A 41 7.99 -10.05 -1.59
C ASP A 41 6.53 -10.52 -1.53
N VAL A 42 5.88 -10.31 -0.38
CA VAL A 42 4.46 -10.57 -0.16
C VAL A 42 3.60 -9.63 -1.00
N ASP A 43 3.83 -8.31 -0.95
CA ASP A 43 3.08 -7.34 -1.74
C ASP A 43 3.25 -7.58 -3.26
N GLN A 44 4.48 -7.87 -3.70
CA GLN A 44 4.75 -8.19 -5.11
C GLN A 44 4.00 -9.43 -5.60
N ARG A 45 4.07 -10.52 -4.82
CA ARG A 45 3.41 -11.78 -5.16
C ARG A 45 1.90 -11.57 -5.20
N GLU A 46 1.33 -10.96 -4.16
CA GLU A 46 -0.12 -10.79 -4.06
C GLU A 46 -0.65 -9.82 -5.11
N ALA A 47 0.07 -8.72 -5.43
CA ALA A 47 -0.30 -7.82 -6.52
C ALA A 47 -0.30 -8.53 -7.88
N ARG A 48 0.65 -9.45 -8.10
CA ARG A 48 0.67 -10.28 -9.30
C ARG A 48 -0.51 -11.26 -9.34
N GLU A 49 -0.77 -11.96 -8.24
CA GLU A 49 -1.87 -12.92 -8.11
C GLU A 49 -3.23 -12.25 -8.30
N VAL A 50 -3.42 -11.02 -7.79
CA VAL A 50 -4.62 -10.20 -8.06
C VAL A 50 -4.83 -10.01 -9.56
N GLY A 51 -3.78 -9.67 -10.31
CA GLY A 51 -3.86 -9.49 -11.76
C GLY A 51 -4.20 -10.79 -12.50
N GLU A 52 -3.55 -11.89 -12.11
CA GLU A 52 -3.83 -13.22 -12.68
C GLU A 52 -5.28 -13.67 -12.41
N LYS A 53 -5.78 -13.45 -11.18
CA LYS A 53 -7.16 -13.74 -10.79
C LYS A 53 -8.17 -12.87 -11.52
N ALA A 54 -7.88 -11.58 -11.73
CA ALA A 54 -8.76 -10.69 -12.49
C ALA A 54 -8.99 -11.20 -13.92
N VAL A 55 -7.95 -11.71 -14.58
CA VAL A 55 -8.06 -12.32 -15.91
C VAL A 55 -8.84 -13.64 -15.86
N GLN A 56 -8.62 -14.48 -14.85
CA GLN A 56 -9.38 -15.72 -14.67
C GLN A 56 -10.88 -15.44 -14.50
N PHE A 57 -11.24 -14.48 -13.64
CA PHE A 57 -12.62 -14.08 -13.40
C PHE A 57 -13.26 -13.47 -14.66
N SER A 58 -12.54 -12.63 -15.41
CA SER A 58 -13.10 -12.04 -16.63
C SER A 58 -13.36 -13.07 -17.73
N MET A 59 -12.52 -14.09 -17.84
CA MET A 59 -12.67 -15.14 -18.85
C MET A 59 -13.84 -16.08 -18.57
N TRP A 60 -14.09 -16.42 -17.30
CA TRP A 60 -15.03 -17.50 -16.93
C TRP A 60 -16.32 -17.00 -16.27
N GLY A 61 -16.32 -15.78 -15.73
CA GLY A 61 -17.38 -15.28 -14.87
C GLY A 61 -18.52 -14.58 -15.59
N GLY A 62 -18.28 -13.95 -16.75
CA GLY A 62 -19.28 -13.08 -17.40
C GLY A 62 -19.79 -11.95 -16.50
N VAL A 63 -19.02 -11.61 -15.45
CA VAL A 63 -19.37 -10.65 -14.40
C VAL A 63 -18.25 -9.62 -14.24
N ASP A 64 -18.63 -8.43 -13.82
CA ASP A 64 -17.74 -7.34 -13.42
C ASP A 64 -17.53 -7.32 -11.90
N GLY A 65 -16.42 -6.72 -11.47
CA GLY A 65 -16.07 -6.65 -10.05
C GLY A 65 -14.65 -6.19 -9.79
N SER A 66 -14.32 -6.11 -8.50
CA SER A 66 -12.96 -5.85 -8.01
C SER A 66 -12.42 -7.09 -7.32
N VAL A 67 -11.18 -7.48 -7.63
CA VAL A 67 -10.52 -8.58 -6.93
C VAL A 67 -10.02 -8.08 -5.58
N ALA A 68 -10.52 -8.67 -4.50
CA ALA A 68 -10.12 -8.37 -3.14
C ALA A 68 -9.18 -9.45 -2.60
N ILE A 69 -8.18 -9.01 -1.83
CA ILE A 69 -7.32 -9.88 -1.05
C ILE A 69 -7.97 -10.09 0.31
N LYS A 70 -8.35 -11.33 0.62
CA LYS A 70 -8.99 -11.70 1.88
C LYS A 70 -8.03 -12.48 2.75
N ARG A 71 -7.71 -11.95 3.93
CA ARG A 71 -6.90 -12.67 4.90
C ARG A 71 -7.74 -13.78 5.57
N THR A 72 -7.25 -15.02 5.51
CA THR A 72 -7.98 -16.21 5.99
C THR A 72 -7.36 -16.89 7.22
N GLY A 73 -6.28 -16.32 7.79
CA GLY A 73 -5.54 -16.90 8.91
C GLY A 73 -4.44 -15.99 9.45
N PHE A 74 -3.50 -16.56 10.22
CA PHE A 74 -2.38 -15.82 10.84
C PHE A 74 -1.53 -15.08 9.80
N TYR A 75 -1.26 -15.73 8.67
CA TYR A 75 -1.06 -15.05 7.39
C TYR A 75 -1.30 -16.02 6.22
N SER A 76 -2.47 -15.90 5.61
CA SER A 76 -2.87 -16.60 4.39
C SER A 76 -3.84 -15.69 3.64
N ALA A 77 -3.69 -15.61 2.32
CA ALA A 77 -4.52 -14.78 1.46
C ALA A 77 -5.35 -15.65 0.53
N ASP A 78 -6.62 -15.29 0.38
CA ASP A 78 -7.52 -15.79 -0.66
C ASP A 78 -7.98 -14.63 -1.54
N TYR A 79 -8.47 -14.94 -2.72
CA TYR A 79 -8.85 -13.95 -3.73
C TYR A 79 -10.31 -14.11 -4.11
N GLU A 80 -11.11 -13.10 -3.79
CA GLU A 80 -12.54 -13.07 -4.09
C GLU A 80 -12.88 -11.93 -5.04
N LEU A 81 -13.83 -12.17 -5.95
CA LEU A 81 -14.39 -11.13 -6.79
C LEU A 81 -15.56 -10.48 -6.05
N LEU A 82 -15.43 -9.20 -5.73
CA LEU A 82 -16.49 -8.42 -5.09
C LEU A 82 -17.23 -7.57 -6.12
N PRO A 83 -18.57 -7.43 -6.01
CA PRO A 83 -19.33 -6.47 -6.81
C PRO A 83 -18.80 -5.05 -6.62
N LEU A 84 -18.82 -4.23 -7.68
CA LEU A 84 -18.29 -2.87 -7.61
C LEU A 84 -19.03 -2.01 -6.57
N GLU A 85 -20.34 -2.21 -6.37
CA GLU A 85 -21.11 -1.48 -5.35
C GLU A 85 -20.67 -1.81 -3.92
N ALA A 86 -20.04 -2.97 -3.72
CA ALA A 86 -19.51 -3.36 -2.42
C ALA A 86 -18.27 -2.55 -2.04
N VAL A 87 -17.56 -1.96 -3.02
CA VAL A 87 -16.28 -1.26 -2.84
C VAL A 87 -16.39 0.24 -3.15
N ALA A 88 -17.16 0.62 -4.16
CA ALA A 88 -17.27 1.99 -4.64
C ALA A 88 -17.75 2.93 -3.53
N GLY A 89 -17.02 4.03 -3.33
CA GLY A 89 -17.37 5.05 -2.33
C GLY A 89 -17.16 4.63 -0.87
N LYS A 90 -16.62 3.43 -0.61
CA LYS A 90 -16.29 2.99 0.74
C LYS A 90 -14.80 3.16 1.02
N THR A 91 -14.49 3.49 2.27
CA THR A 91 -13.12 3.71 2.73
C THR A 91 -12.80 2.73 3.85
N ARG A 92 -11.67 2.02 3.73
CA ARG A 92 -11.11 1.26 4.86
C ARG A 92 -10.44 2.26 5.80
N VAL A 93 -11.03 2.46 6.97
CA VAL A 93 -10.45 3.27 8.04
C VAL A 93 -9.47 2.43 8.86
N MET A 94 -8.48 3.09 9.48
CA MET A 94 -7.62 2.44 10.46
C MET A 94 -8.45 2.06 11.68
N GLU A 95 -8.35 0.81 12.11
CA GLU A 95 -9.06 0.30 13.28
C GLU A 95 -8.57 1.00 14.56
N ASP A 96 -9.48 1.41 15.44
CA ASP A 96 -9.11 2.12 16.68
C ASP A 96 -8.18 1.30 17.58
N GLU A 97 -8.34 -0.03 17.58
CA GLU A 97 -7.49 -0.96 18.33
C GLU A 97 -6.04 -0.98 17.85
N PHE A 98 -5.73 -0.41 16.67
CA PHE A 98 -4.37 -0.29 16.16
C PHE A 98 -3.60 0.88 16.78
N ILE A 99 -4.29 1.80 17.46
CA ILE A 99 -3.70 3.01 18.03
C ILE A 99 -3.64 2.85 19.55
N THR A 100 -2.50 3.18 20.17
CA THR A 100 -2.36 3.11 21.63
C THR A 100 -3.30 4.10 22.32
N ALA A 101 -3.64 3.86 23.58
CA ALA A 101 -4.47 4.77 24.37
C ALA A 101 -3.86 6.18 24.51
N SER A 102 -2.54 6.34 24.34
CA SER A 102 -1.88 7.65 24.33
C SER A 102 -2.09 8.43 23.02
N GLY A 103 -2.56 7.76 21.96
CA GLY A 103 -2.80 8.37 20.64
C GLY A 103 -1.53 8.66 19.84
N THR A 104 -0.37 8.18 20.30
CA THR A 104 0.95 8.56 19.76
C THR A 104 1.80 7.38 19.28
N ASP A 105 1.29 6.16 19.40
CA ASP A 105 1.99 4.94 18.98
C ASP A 105 0.98 3.89 18.50
N VAL A 106 1.47 2.78 17.97
CA VAL A 106 0.70 1.65 17.47
C VAL A 106 0.69 0.49 18.47
N THR A 107 -0.41 -0.26 18.49
CA THR A 107 -0.57 -1.44 19.35
C THR A 107 0.06 -2.69 18.74
N ASP A 108 0.09 -3.78 19.50
CA ASP A 108 0.50 -5.08 18.97
C ASP A 108 -0.48 -5.64 17.94
N ALA A 109 -1.78 -5.27 18.00
CA ALA A 109 -2.75 -5.63 16.98
C ALA A 109 -2.34 -5.08 15.60
N PHE A 110 -1.90 -3.81 15.55
CA PHE A 110 -1.34 -3.23 14.34
C PHE A 110 -0.08 -3.96 13.87
N ARG A 111 0.84 -4.28 14.79
CA ARG A 111 2.09 -4.97 14.46
C ARG A 111 1.82 -6.36 13.89
N LEU A 112 0.87 -7.10 14.46
CA LEU A 112 0.44 -8.41 13.97
C LEU A 112 -0.24 -8.30 12.60
N TYR A 113 -1.01 -7.23 12.37
CA TYR A 113 -1.60 -6.96 11.07
C TYR A 113 -0.53 -6.66 9.99
N LEU A 114 0.41 -5.76 10.30
CA LEU A 114 1.37 -5.19 9.35
C LEU A 114 2.58 -6.10 9.08
N ARG A 115 3.15 -6.74 10.10
CA ARG A 115 4.43 -7.48 9.97
C ARG A 115 4.47 -8.47 8.80
N PRO A 116 3.43 -9.30 8.58
CA PRO A 116 3.45 -10.22 7.45
C PRO A 116 3.47 -9.53 6.08
N LEU A 117 2.88 -8.34 5.97
CA LEU A 117 2.86 -7.55 4.74
C LEU A 117 4.23 -6.97 4.37
N LEU A 118 5.16 -6.88 5.33
CA LEU A 118 6.52 -6.34 5.10
C LEU A 118 7.42 -7.33 4.36
N GLY A 119 7.08 -8.62 4.35
CA GLY A 119 7.84 -9.63 3.64
C GLY A 119 8.97 -10.29 4.45
N SER A 120 9.62 -11.28 3.84
CA SER A 120 10.53 -12.23 4.52
C SER A 120 12.02 -11.85 4.51
N GLY A 121 12.42 -10.87 3.69
CA GLY A 121 13.79 -10.38 3.61
C GLY A 121 13.99 -9.56 2.35
N MET A 122 14.28 -8.25 2.48
CA MET A 122 14.37 -7.33 1.34
C MET A 122 15.38 -7.80 0.28
N PRO A 123 14.95 -8.05 -0.99
CA PRO A 123 15.83 -8.48 -2.07
C PRO A 123 15.75 -7.63 -3.36
N ASP A 124 16.69 -7.91 -4.28
CA ASP A 124 17.05 -7.12 -5.48
C ASP A 124 16.00 -6.99 -6.58
N ALA A 125 16.10 -5.88 -7.34
CA ALA A 125 15.11 -5.40 -8.31
C ALA A 125 15.16 -6.10 -9.69
N PHE A 126 13.98 -6.21 -10.33
CA PHE A 126 13.80 -6.70 -11.71
C PHE A 126 12.93 -5.76 -12.55
N ARG A 127 13.08 -5.81 -13.88
CA ARG A 127 12.32 -4.98 -14.85
C ARG A 127 11.54 -5.86 -15.83
N LEU A 128 10.26 -5.57 -16.02
CA LEU A 128 9.43 -6.22 -17.04
C LEU A 128 9.81 -5.75 -18.46
N ARG A 129 9.72 -6.65 -19.45
CA ARG A 129 9.97 -6.33 -20.86
C ARG A 129 8.77 -5.58 -21.44
N PRO A 130 8.95 -4.42 -22.08
CA PRO A 130 7.86 -3.73 -22.77
C PRO A 130 7.55 -4.42 -24.11
N ASN A 131 6.33 -4.95 -24.25
CA ASN A 131 5.76 -5.40 -25.52
C ASN A 131 4.72 -4.37 -25.99
N GLY A 132 5.17 -3.36 -26.74
CA GLY A 132 4.26 -2.38 -27.34
C GLY A 132 3.43 -3.01 -28.46
N VAL A 133 2.12 -2.74 -28.48
CA VAL A 133 1.21 -3.17 -29.56
C VAL A 133 0.95 -1.98 -30.50
N ALA A 134 0.86 -2.21 -31.80
CA ALA A 134 0.58 -1.16 -32.78
C ALA A 134 -0.81 -0.54 -32.53
N LYS A 135 -0.91 0.79 -32.63
CA LYS A 135 -2.21 1.49 -32.58
C LYS A 135 -3.09 1.03 -33.73
N VAL A 136 -4.29 0.56 -33.42
CA VAL A 136 -5.37 0.29 -34.37
C VAL A 136 -6.51 1.27 -34.10
N LEU A 137 -6.25 2.56 -34.28
CA LEU A 137 -7.31 3.57 -34.34
C LEU A 137 -7.35 4.07 -35.77
N ASN A 138 -8.45 3.78 -36.48
CA ASN A 138 -8.74 4.38 -37.77
C ASN A 138 -8.83 5.90 -37.58
N THR A 139 -7.89 6.64 -38.15
CA THR A 139 -8.14 8.02 -38.55
C THR A 139 -9.22 7.97 -39.61
N GLY A 140 -10.40 8.52 -39.28
CA GLY A 140 -11.44 8.78 -40.27
C GLY A 140 -10.95 9.63 -41.42
#